data_AF-A0A9E5QUX0-F1
#
_entry.id   AF-A0A9E5QUX0-F1
#
_cell.length_a   1.000
_cell.length_b   1.000
_cell.length_c   1.000
_cell.angle_alpha   90.00
_cell.angle_beta   90.00
_cell.angle_gamma   90.00
#
_symmetry.space_group_name_H-M   'P 1'
#
loop_
_entity.id
_entity.type
_entity.pdbx_description
1 polymer ?
#
loop_
_entity_poly.entity_id
_entity_poly.type
_entity_poly.pdbx_seq_one_letter_code
_entity_poly.pdbx_strand_id
1 'polypeptide(L)'
;MNGLIMKHKLLKISNLALCVFVLFPCGLRAQISEGGQPFSWTLPTELRQAQKAALEATRVFLSPPDISVLLQRDAAEGRQNRFAEAIPIQLNLHNAGNWLSLPNGDRLWQLHLIAQKAQSLRPLFDSFDLPTGAKFLPIPRINQYIEVPLRKKTIFTPGVLPLIPCRGMN
;
A
#
# COMPACT_ATOMS: atom_id res chain seq x y z
N MET A 1 38.94 43.04 -35.48
CA MET A 1 37.49 43.17 -35.19
C MET A 1 36.67 41.89 -35.47
N ASN A 2 37.06 41.03 -36.43
CA ASN A 2 36.25 39.86 -36.84
C ASN A 2 36.23 38.67 -35.83
N GLY A 3 37.28 38.51 -35.01
CA GLY A 3 37.36 37.40 -34.03
C GLY A 3 36.39 37.49 -32.85
N LEU A 4 36.06 38.71 -32.39
CA LEU A 4 35.14 38.94 -31.27
C LEU A 4 33.68 38.68 -31.67
N ILE A 5 33.33 38.99 -32.93
CA ILE A 5 32.01 38.75 -33.51
C ILE A 5 31.76 37.24 -33.69
N MET A 6 32.78 36.47 -34.09
CA MET A 6 32.68 35.00 -34.21
C MET A 6 32.44 34.31 -32.85
N LYS A 7 33.14 34.73 -31.78
CA LYS A 7 32.95 34.18 -30.43
C LYS A 7 31.54 34.42 -29.90
N HIS A 8 30.97 35.61 -30.13
CA HIS A 8 29.59 35.92 -29.76
C HIS A 8 28.55 35.08 -30.52
N LYS A 9 28.78 34.79 -31.80
CA LYS A 9 27.90 33.91 -32.59
C LYS A 9 27.99 32.45 -32.11
N LEU A 10 29.20 31.96 -31.84
CA LEU A 10 29.43 30.62 -31.29
C LEU A 10 28.78 30.45 -29.91
N LEU A 11 28.89 31.45 -29.02
CA LEU A 11 28.25 31.43 -27.70
C LEU A 11 26.72 31.42 -27.81
N LYS A 12 26.14 32.18 -28.75
CA LYS A 12 24.69 32.17 -28.99
C LYS A 12 24.19 30.84 -29.56
N ILE A 13 24.93 30.22 -30.48
CA ILE A 13 24.61 28.90 -31.04
C ILE A 13 24.73 27.82 -29.96
N SER A 14 25.76 27.88 -29.11
CA SER A 14 25.92 26.99 -27.96
C SER A 14 24.78 27.13 -26.95
N ASN A 15 24.37 28.36 -26.64
CA ASN A 15 23.24 28.61 -25.73
C ASN A 15 21.92 28.15 -26.35
N LEU A 16 21.73 28.32 -27.66
CA LEU A 16 20.54 27.83 -28.36
C LEU A 16 20.49 26.29 -28.38
N ALA A 17 21.62 25.63 -28.63
CA ALA A 17 21.74 24.17 -28.56
C ALA A 17 21.48 23.62 -27.15
N LEU A 18 21.97 24.32 -26.11
CA LEU A 18 21.70 23.99 -24.72
C LEU A 18 20.20 24.15 -24.39
N CYS A 19 19.55 25.21 -24.85
CA CYS A 19 18.10 25.39 -24.67
C CYS A 19 17.30 24.29 -25.36
N VAL A 20 17.68 23.86 -26.56
CA VAL A 20 17.00 22.77 -27.29
C VAL A 20 17.19 21.42 -26.56
N PHE A 21 18.37 21.17 -25.98
CA PHE A 21 18.63 19.96 -25.18
C PHE A 21 17.84 19.94 -23.87
N VAL A 22 17.70 21.08 -23.19
CA VAL A 22 16.90 21.21 -21.96
C VAL A 22 15.39 21.09 -22.23
N LEU A 23 14.94 21.50 -23.43
CA LEU A 23 13.52 21.49 -23.82
C LEU A 23 13.09 20.22 -24.56
N PHE A 24 13.85 19.12 -24.49
CA PHE A 24 13.49 17.85 -25.12
C PHE A 24 12.97 16.80 -24.11
N PRO A 25 11.77 16.97 -23.50
CA PRO A 25 11.15 15.93 -22.68
C PRO A 25 10.36 14.95 -23.58
N CYS A 26 11.04 14.20 -24.44
CA CYS A 26 10.36 13.19 -25.25
C CYS A 26 10.33 11.84 -24.49
N GLY A 27 9.19 11.51 -23.91
CA GLY A 27 8.90 10.14 -23.46
C GLY A 27 8.88 9.88 -21.94
N LEU A 28 8.79 10.90 -21.09
CA LEU A 28 8.55 10.67 -19.66
C LEU A 28 7.12 10.17 -19.44
N ARG A 29 6.95 8.84 -19.46
CA ARG A 29 5.76 8.21 -18.90
C ARG A 29 5.85 8.32 -17.38
N ALA A 30 5.08 9.24 -16.81
CA ALA A 30 4.84 9.25 -15.38
C ALA A 30 4.15 7.95 -14.97
N GLN A 31 4.40 7.50 -13.74
CA GLN A 31 3.71 6.35 -13.18
C GLN A 31 2.19 6.59 -13.21
N ILE A 32 1.44 5.66 -13.80
CA ILE A 32 -0.02 5.69 -13.78
C ILE A 32 -0.46 5.55 -12.32
N SER A 33 -1.20 6.54 -11.83
CA SER A 33 -1.88 6.46 -10.54
C SER A 33 -3.30 5.99 -10.78
N GLU A 34 -3.62 4.77 -10.35
CA GLU A 34 -4.96 4.18 -10.49
C GLU A 34 -6.01 4.79 -9.55
N GLY A 35 -5.58 5.71 -8.66
CA GLY A 35 -6.46 6.46 -7.75
C GLY A 35 -7.48 5.59 -7.02
N GLY A 36 -8.65 6.16 -6.74
CA GLY A 36 -9.79 5.44 -6.16
C GLY A 36 -9.93 5.64 -4.64
N GLN A 37 -11.18 5.71 -4.21
CA GLN A 37 -11.54 5.69 -2.79
C GLN A 37 -12.10 4.32 -2.43
N PRO A 38 -11.91 3.85 -1.19
CA PRO A 38 -12.60 2.71 -0.66
C PRO A 38 -14.11 2.75 -0.90
N PHE A 39 -14.64 1.69 -1.49
CA PHE A 39 -16.07 1.54 -1.70
C PHE A 39 -16.86 1.61 -0.37
N SER A 40 -16.25 1.20 0.74
CA SER A 40 -16.82 1.35 2.07
C SER A 40 -17.20 2.80 2.43
N TRP A 41 -16.54 3.80 1.86
CA TRP A 41 -16.78 5.21 2.17
C TRP A 41 -18.03 5.77 1.47
N THR A 42 -18.43 5.15 0.35
CA THR A 42 -19.60 5.56 -0.43
C THR A 42 -20.87 4.82 -0.05
N LEU A 43 -20.80 3.86 0.89
CA LEU A 43 -21.95 3.10 1.34
C LEU A 43 -23.02 3.99 2.00
N PRO A 44 -24.32 3.72 1.78
CA PRO A 44 -25.42 4.29 2.55
C PRO A 44 -25.24 4.08 4.06
N THR A 45 -25.78 4.98 4.87
CA THR A 45 -25.58 5.02 6.33
C THR A 45 -25.92 3.70 7.03
N GLU A 46 -27.03 3.06 6.66
CA GLU A 46 -27.47 1.79 7.25
C GLU A 46 -26.47 0.66 6.98
N LEU A 47 -26.08 0.48 5.71
CA LEU A 47 -25.08 -0.51 5.31
C LEU A 47 -23.72 -0.25 5.95
N ARG A 48 -23.34 1.03 6.11
CA ARG A 48 -22.10 1.42 6.78
C ARG A 48 -22.10 1.07 8.26
N GLN A 49 -23.23 1.19 8.96
CA GLN A 49 -23.34 0.79 10.36
C GLN A 49 -23.26 -0.74 10.52
N ALA A 50 -24.01 -1.48 9.71
CA ALA A 50 -23.95 -2.95 9.68
C ALA A 50 -22.54 -3.45 9.35
N GLN A 51 -21.90 -2.85 8.34
CA GLN A 51 -20.52 -3.11 7.98
C GLN A 51 -19.56 -2.85 9.15
N LYS A 52 -19.69 -1.69 9.82
CA LYS A 52 -18.82 -1.35 10.95
C LYS A 52 -18.97 -2.38 12.07
N ALA A 53 -20.20 -2.76 12.42
CA ALA A 53 -20.45 -3.77 13.44
C ALA A 53 -19.83 -5.14 13.06
N ALA A 54 -20.03 -5.60 11.83
CA ALA A 54 -19.44 -6.85 11.34
C ALA A 54 -17.90 -6.82 11.40
N LEU A 55 -17.28 -5.71 10.98
CA LEU A 55 -15.83 -5.53 10.99
C LEU A 55 -15.22 -5.50 12.41
N GLU A 56 -15.98 -5.04 13.39
CA GLU A 56 -15.59 -5.05 14.80
C GLU A 56 -15.66 -6.47 15.39
N ALA A 57 -16.66 -7.26 14.95
CA ALA A 57 -16.87 -8.63 15.42
C ALA A 57 -15.87 -9.65 14.86
N THR A 58 -15.38 -9.46 13.63
CA THR A 58 -14.47 -10.43 12.96
C THR A 58 -13.02 -9.96 12.90
N ARG A 59 -12.56 -9.28 13.95
CA ARG A 59 -11.15 -8.88 14.07
C ARG A 59 -10.27 -10.11 14.22
N VAL A 60 -9.21 -10.15 13.44
CA VAL A 60 -8.14 -11.14 13.59
C VAL A 60 -6.96 -10.48 14.29
N PHE A 61 -6.63 -10.96 15.47
CA PHE A 61 -5.49 -10.49 16.24
C PHE A 61 -4.24 -11.28 15.86
N LEU A 62 -3.19 -10.56 15.46
CA LEU A 62 -1.89 -11.12 15.13
C LEU A 62 -1.01 -11.08 16.37
N SER A 63 -0.41 -12.22 16.71
CA SER A 63 0.58 -12.30 17.78
C SER A 63 1.88 -11.64 17.32
N PRO A 64 2.41 -10.65 18.08
CA PRO A 64 3.70 -10.07 17.74
C PRO A 64 4.82 -11.11 17.93
N PRO A 65 5.84 -11.11 17.07
CA PRO A 65 7.00 -11.98 17.25
C PRO A 65 7.84 -11.52 18.45
N ASP A 66 8.58 -12.45 19.06
CA ASP A 66 9.51 -12.14 20.13
C ASP A 66 10.77 -11.47 19.55
N ILE A 67 10.88 -10.16 19.78
CA ILE A 67 11.99 -9.35 19.28
C ILE A 67 13.34 -9.80 19.86
N SER A 68 13.37 -10.30 21.10
CA SER A 68 14.62 -10.74 21.73
C SER A 68 15.20 -11.96 21.01
N VAL A 69 14.34 -12.92 20.67
CA VAL A 69 14.70 -14.12 19.90
C VAL A 69 15.16 -13.74 18.50
N LEU A 70 14.48 -12.79 17.84
CA LEU A 70 14.88 -12.31 16.52
C LEU A 70 16.26 -11.66 16.54
N LEU A 71 16.57 -10.82 17.53
CA LEU A 71 17.87 -10.18 17.67
C LEU A 71 18.99 -11.19 17.94
N GLN A 72 18.73 -12.22 18.74
CA GLN A 72 19.71 -13.28 18.99
C GLN A 72 20.00 -14.09 17.72
N ARG A 73 18.95 -14.44 16.95
CA ARG A 73 19.10 -15.10 15.64
C ARG A 73 19.88 -14.23 14.67
N ASP A 74 19.54 -12.95 14.59
CA ASP A 74 20.22 -11.98 13.73
C ASP A 74 21.71 -11.86 14.07
N ALA A 75 22.07 -11.83 15.36
CA ALA A 75 23.45 -11.82 15.79
C ALA A 75 24.20 -13.12 15.41
N ALA A 76 23.55 -14.28 15.55
CA ALA A 76 24.13 -15.58 15.21
C ALA A 76 24.33 -15.78 13.69
N GLU A 77 23.38 -15.27 12.89
CA GLU A 77 23.41 -15.36 11.42
C GLU A 77 24.17 -14.20 10.76
N GLY A 78 24.69 -13.24 11.54
CA GLY A 78 25.37 -12.04 11.02
C GLY A 78 24.44 -11.08 10.28
N ARG A 79 23.13 -11.16 10.51
CA ARG A 79 22.11 -10.33 9.85
C ARG A 79 21.93 -9.03 10.62
N GLN A 80 22.26 -7.89 10.00
CA GLN A 80 22.22 -6.58 10.70
C GLN A 80 21.03 -5.69 10.32
N ASN A 81 20.27 -6.05 9.27
CA ASN A 81 19.29 -5.16 8.63
C ASN A 81 17.89 -5.77 8.51
N ARG A 82 17.37 -6.44 9.56
CA ARG A 82 15.99 -6.95 9.56
C ARG A 82 15.00 -5.78 9.65
N PHE A 83 14.22 -5.59 8.59
CA PHE A 83 13.20 -4.52 8.50
C PHE A 83 11.82 -4.97 8.97
N ALA A 84 11.47 -6.24 8.76
CA ALA A 84 10.19 -6.83 9.14
C ALA A 84 10.35 -8.33 9.39
N GLU A 85 9.44 -8.90 10.18
CA GLU A 85 9.30 -10.34 10.37
C GLU A 85 8.02 -10.83 9.70
N ALA A 86 8.11 -11.93 8.96
CA ALA A 86 6.94 -12.59 8.40
C ALA A 86 6.28 -13.45 9.48
N ILE A 87 5.01 -13.16 9.78
CA ILE A 87 4.20 -13.97 10.69
C ILE A 87 3.37 -14.91 9.81
N PRO A 88 3.57 -16.24 9.89
CA PRO A 88 2.80 -17.19 9.09
C PRO A 88 1.35 -17.19 9.58
N ILE A 89 0.42 -16.98 8.65
CA ILE A 89 -1.02 -17.01 8.90
C ILE A 89 -1.71 -17.72 7.73
N GLN A 90 -2.85 -18.36 8.00
CA GLN A 90 -3.62 -19.09 6.99
C GLN A 90 -5.00 -18.44 6.86
N LEU A 91 -5.06 -17.27 6.24
CA LEU A 91 -6.30 -16.52 6.01
C LEU A 91 -6.65 -16.48 4.54
N ASN A 92 -7.92 -16.67 4.22
CA ASN A 92 -8.45 -16.65 2.86
C ASN A 92 -9.90 -16.11 2.86
N LEU A 93 -10.48 -16.00 1.66
CA LEU A 93 -11.83 -15.47 1.43
C LEU A 93 -12.96 -16.31 2.07
N HIS A 94 -12.68 -17.56 2.45
CA HIS A 94 -13.66 -18.50 2.98
C HIS A 94 -13.58 -18.66 4.51
N ASN A 95 -12.39 -18.48 5.10
CA ASN A 95 -12.16 -18.70 6.52
C ASN A 95 -12.03 -17.42 7.35
N ALA A 96 -11.93 -16.26 6.70
CA ALA A 96 -11.72 -14.99 7.37
C ALA A 96 -12.44 -13.84 6.66
N GLY A 97 -12.60 -12.74 7.40
CA GLY A 97 -13.26 -11.53 6.91
C GLY A 97 -14.78 -11.67 6.82
N ASN A 98 -15.42 -10.62 6.31
CA ASN A 98 -16.87 -10.56 6.11
C ASN A 98 -17.21 -10.24 4.67
N TRP A 99 -18.21 -10.94 4.16
CA TRP A 99 -18.87 -10.62 2.91
C TRP A 99 -20.09 -9.73 3.16
N LEU A 100 -20.14 -8.58 2.48
CA LEU A 100 -21.29 -7.69 2.43
C LEU A 100 -21.86 -7.70 1.00
N SER A 101 -23.09 -8.15 0.83
CA SER A 101 -23.80 -8.06 -0.45
C SER A 101 -24.40 -6.66 -0.62
N LEU A 102 -24.23 -6.10 -1.81
CA LEU A 102 -24.68 -4.76 -2.16
C LEU A 102 -25.99 -4.81 -2.96
N PRO A 103 -26.83 -3.76 -2.92
CA PRO A 103 -28.10 -3.76 -3.65
C PRO A 103 -27.97 -3.91 -5.17
N ASN A 104 -26.82 -3.55 -5.73
CA ASN A 104 -26.52 -3.69 -7.16
C ASN A 104 -26.06 -5.12 -7.57
N GLY A 105 -25.97 -6.06 -6.63
CA GLY A 105 -25.52 -7.44 -6.84
C GLY A 105 -24.01 -7.64 -6.71
N ASP A 106 -23.24 -6.57 -6.50
CA ASP A 106 -21.83 -6.69 -6.14
C ASP A 106 -21.69 -7.19 -4.70
N ARG A 107 -20.50 -7.67 -4.35
CA ARG A 107 -20.17 -7.96 -2.95
C ARG A 107 -18.92 -7.19 -2.56
N LEU A 108 -18.74 -7.00 -1.27
CA LEU A 108 -17.57 -6.39 -0.65
C LEU A 108 -17.08 -7.34 0.44
N TRP A 109 -15.88 -7.89 0.27
CA TRP A 109 -15.18 -8.60 1.33
C TRP A 109 -14.26 -7.69 2.10
N GLN A 110 -14.21 -7.86 3.43
CA GLN A 110 -13.32 -7.07 4.27
C GLN A 110 -12.71 -7.91 5.38
N LEU A 111 -11.40 -7.76 5.55
CA LEU A 111 -10.65 -8.36 6.65
C LEU A 111 -10.02 -7.28 7.53
N HIS A 112 -10.23 -7.41 8.84
CA HIS A 112 -9.68 -6.51 9.85
C HIS A 112 -8.56 -7.21 10.62
N LEU A 113 -7.31 -6.82 10.33
CA LEU A 113 -6.14 -7.33 11.02
C LEU A 113 -5.72 -6.35 12.11
N ILE A 114 -5.49 -6.88 13.32
CA ILE A 114 -4.99 -6.12 14.47
C ILE A 114 -3.64 -6.69 14.87
N ALA A 115 -2.55 -5.98 14.59
CA ALA A 115 -1.22 -6.30 15.11
C ALA A 115 -0.82 -5.27 16.14
N GLN A 116 -0.87 -5.66 17.41
CA GLN A 116 -0.47 -4.77 18.49
C GLN A 116 1.02 -4.47 18.40
N LYS A 117 1.40 -3.20 18.61
CA LYS A 117 2.79 -2.71 18.60
C LYS A 117 3.52 -2.83 17.25
N ALA A 118 2.86 -3.34 16.20
CA ALA A 118 3.43 -3.31 14.86
C ALA A 118 3.37 -1.89 14.31
N GLN A 119 4.49 -1.41 13.77
CA GLN A 119 4.52 -0.12 13.08
C GLN A 119 3.70 -0.23 11.79
N SER A 120 4.03 -1.22 10.95
CA SER A 120 3.36 -1.48 9.69
C SER A 120 2.95 -2.94 9.54
N LEU A 121 1.94 -3.18 8.72
CA LEU A 121 1.61 -4.51 8.22
C LEU A 121 1.72 -4.50 6.70
N ARG A 122 2.39 -5.51 6.16
CA ARG A 122 2.41 -5.80 4.73
C ARG A 122 1.85 -7.20 4.54
N PRO A 123 0.67 -7.36 3.90
CA PRO A 123 0.21 -8.68 3.55
C PRO A 123 1.13 -9.27 2.48
N LEU A 124 1.48 -10.53 2.66
CA LEU A 124 2.11 -11.35 1.64
C LEU A 124 1.09 -12.41 1.25
N PHE A 125 0.88 -12.58 -0.05
CA PHE A 125 -0.10 -13.51 -0.59
C PHE A 125 0.65 -14.65 -1.27
N ASP A 126 0.27 -15.88 -0.96
CA ASP A 126 0.76 -17.05 -1.69
C ASP A 126 0.16 -17.10 -3.10
N SER A 127 -1.12 -16.74 -3.23
CA SER A 127 -1.86 -16.59 -4.49
C SER A 127 -2.68 -15.30 -4.48
N PHE A 128 -2.57 -14.49 -5.53
CA PHE A 128 -3.29 -13.22 -5.65
C PHE A 128 -3.98 -13.09 -7.01
N ASP A 129 -5.16 -13.69 -7.12
CA ASP A 129 -5.97 -13.68 -8.34
C ASP A 129 -7.14 -12.71 -8.18
N LEU A 130 -7.11 -11.61 -8.93
CA LEU A 130 -8.21 -10.66 -9.01
C LEU A 130 -8.96 -10.84 -10.34
N PRO A 131 -10.25 -11.21 -10.33
CA PRO A 131 -11.02 -11.31 -11.56
C PRO A 131 -11.23 -9.93 -12.18
N THR A 132 -11.53 -9.89 -13.48
CA THR A 132 -11.72 -8.64 -14.23
C THR A 132 -12.79 -7.76 -13.60
N GLY A 133 -12.39 -6.57 -13.14
CA GLY A 133 -13.25 -5.59 -12.48
C GLY A 133 -13.12 -5.57 -10.95
N ALA A 134 -12.42 -6.54 -10.36
CA ALA A 134 -12.24 -6.61 -8.92
C ALA A 134 -11.17 -5.62 -8.49
N LYS A 135 -11.36 -5.02 -7.32
CA LYS A 135 -10.42 -4.04 -6.77
C LYS A 135 -10.00 -4.46 -5.38
N PHE A 136 -8.69 -4.47 -5.18
CA PHE A 136 -8.04 -4.62 -3.88
C PHE A 136 -7.51 -3.26 -3.43
N LEU A 137 -7.90 -2.82 -2.23
CA LEU A 137 -7.52 -1.52 -1.72
C LEU A 137 -7.06 -1.62 -0.27
N PRO A 138 -5.77 -1.79 0.07
CA PRO A 138 -5.34 -1.82 1.47
C PRO A 138 -5.62 -0.45 2.14
N ILE A 139 -6.40 -0.43 3.22
CA ILE A 139 -6.76 0.78 3.96
C ILE A 139 -6.11 0.73 5.34
N PRO A 140 -5.08 1.55 5.62
CA PRO A 140 -4.61 1.69 6.98
C PRO A 140 -5.66 2.35 7.87
N ARG A 141 -5.97 1.73 9.02
CA ARG A 141 -6.82 2.35 10.04
C ARG A 141 -5.98 2.61 11.28
N ILE A 142 -5.52 3.85 11.41
CA ILE A 142 -4.84 4.31 12.62
C ILE A 142 -5.92 4.61 13.65
N ASN A 143 -6.01 3.81 14.71
CA ASN A 143 -6.57 4.28 15.97
C ASN A 143 -5.82 3.59 17.13
N GLN A 144 -5.34 4.44 18.05
CA GLN A 144 -4.72 4.17 19.36
C GLN A 144 -3.20 3.86 19.33
N TYR A 145 -2.42 4.93 19.47
CA TYR A 145 -0.96 5.10 19.60
C TYR A 145 -0.12 3.93 20.15
N ILE A 146 1.14 3.87 19.69
CA ILE A 146 2.38 3.89 20.49
C ILE A 146 3.58 4.15 19.54
N GLU A 147 4.35 5.21 19.77
CA GLU A 147 5.74 5.30 19.32
C GLU A 147 6.62 4.51 20.30
N VAL A 148 7.40 3.55 19.81
CA VAL A 148 8.65 3.13 20.49
C VAL A 148 9.75 3.10 19.43
N PRO A 149 10.72 4.03 19.47
CA PRO A 149 11.81 4.04 18.50
C PRO A 149 12.87 3.00 18.88
N LEU A 150 13.28 2.14 17.93
CA LEU A 150 14.56 1.42 18.00
C LEU A 150 15.60 1.87 16.97
N ARG A 151 15.26 2.77 16.03
CA ARG A 151 16.20 3.68 15.34
C ARG A 151 15.43 4.58 14.35
N LYS A 152 15.92 5.82 14.19
CA LYS A 152 15.33 6.88 13.34
C LYS A 152 15.11 6.41 11.89
N LYS A 153 13.94 6.79 11.34
CA LYS A 153 13.43 6.59 9.97
C LYS A 153 12.94 5.18 9.65
N THR A 154 11.62 4.99 9.74
CA THR A 154 10.74 4.72 8.59
C THR A 154 9.29 4.58 9.10
N ILE A 155 8.38 5.41 8.60
CA ILE A 155 6.94 5.40 8.93
C ILE A 155 6.26 4.46 7.93
N PHE A 156 5.60 3.40 8.41
CA PHE A 156 4.50 2.72 7.70
C PHE A 156 3.53 2.14 8.74
N THR A 157 2.28 1.86 8.36
CA THR A 157 1.07 1.90 9.22
C THR A 157 0.22 0.59 9.08
N PRO A 158 -0.58 0.14 10.08
CA PRO A 158 -1.34 -1.12 10.00
C PRO A 158 -2.66 -1.03 9.19
N GLY A 159 -3.00 -2.11 8.47
CA GLY A 159 -4.00 -2.18 7.38
C GLY A 159 -5.26 -3.04 7.61
N VAL A 160 -6.38 -2.58 7.04
CA VAL A 160 -7.64 -3.29 6.75
C VAL A 160 -7.65 -3.61 5.26
N LEU A 161 -8.06 -4.82 4.88
CA LEU A 161 -8.03 -5.28 3.49
C LEU A 161 -9.46 -5.42 2.93
N PRO A 162 -10.00 -4.42 2.21
CA PRO A 162 -11.18 -4.57 1.38
C PRO A 162 -10.84 -5.18 0.01
N LEU A 163 -11.64 -6.18 -0.38
CA LEU A 163 -11.73 -6.71 -1.73
C LEU A 163 -13.16 -6.50 -2.23
N ILE A 164 -13.34 -5.91 -3.40
CA ILE A 164 -14.65 -5.90 -4.08
C ILE A 164 -14.61 -7.04 -5.11
N PRO A 165 -15.34 -8.16 -4.95
CA PRO A 165 -15.56 -9.08 -6.04
C PRO A 165 -16.49 -8.50 -7.11
N CYS A 166 -16.24 -8.96 -8.33
CA CYS A 166 -17.14 -8.76 -9.44
C CYS A 166 -18.39 -9.62 -9.31
N ARG A 167 -19.49 -9.02 -9.78
CA ARG A 167 -20.75 -9.64 -10.19
C ARG A 167 -20.55 -11.09 -10.63
N GLY A 168 -21.29 -11.99 -9.98
CA GLY A 168 -21.28 -13.43 -10.29
C GLY A 168 -21.55 -13.67 -11.77
N MET A 169 -20.65 -14.41 -12.42
CA MET A 169 -21.02 -15.15 -13.61
C MET A 169 -21.86 -16.33 -13.12
N ASN A 170 -23.15 -16.31 -13.49
CA ASN A 170 -23.91 -17.55 -13.62
C ASN A 170 -23.25 -18.45 -14.68
#